data_AF-A0A1F3SRV7-F1
#
_entry.id   AF-A0A1F3SRV7-F1
#
_cell.length_a   1.000
_cell.length_b   1.000
_cell.length_c   1.000
_cell.angle_alpha   90.00
_cell.angle_beta   90.00
_cell.angle_gamma   90.00
#
_symmetry.space_group_name_H-M   'P 1'
#
loop_
_entity.id
_entity.type
_entity.pdbx_description
1 polymer ?
#
loop_
_entity_poly.entity_id
_entity_poly.type
_entity_poly.pdbx_seq_one_letter_code
_entity_poly.pdbx_strand_id
1 'polypeptide(L)'
;MAVCWMIWSRLALSTESSSYLINDKYHKFFYHEDKKAWANNRCDNPNLLCEALDKLALAYKNGLENHLKGGANPGAVICKESMKGLVVLGTDSKENQQTFCQFQDGSLVDTAAVHFHAKLNDKKKLKIIRPKVFN
;
A
#
# COMPACT_ATOMS: atom_id res chain seq x y z
N MET A 1 35.93 13.77 31.24
CA MET A 1 36.14 13.84 29.77
C MET A 1 36.18 12.41 29.26
N ALA A 2 35.37 11.90 28.34
CA ALA A 2 34.20 12.34 27.61
C ALA A 2 33.41 11.05 27.30
N VAL A 3 32.09 11.06 27.48
CA VAL A 3 31.24 9.91 27.19
C VAL A 3 30.98 9.91 25.68
N CYS A 4 31.67 9.05 24.94
CA CYS A 4 31.48 8.88 23.51
C CYS A 4 30.12 8.22 23.25
N TRP A 5 29.11 9.04 22.97
CA TRP A 5 27.82 8.59 22.48
C TRP A 5 28.02 7.95 21.11
N MET A 6 28.07 6.62 21.06
CA MET A 6 27.89 5.89 19.81
C MET A 6 26.45 6.09 19.34
N ILE A 7 26.25 7.09 18.48
CA ILE A 7 25.05 7.23 17.67
C ILE A 7 25.08 6.07 16.68
N TRP A 8 24.47 4.94 17.07
CA TRP A 8 24.06 3.91 16.12
C TRP A 8 22.95 4.50 15.26
N SER A 9 23.34 5.12 14.16
CA SER A 9 22.45 5.43 13.04
C SER A 9 21.81 4.11 12.62
N ARG A 10 20.54 3.93 13.01
CA ARG A 10 19.67 2.87 12.52
C ARG A 10 19.38 3.12 11.04
N LEU A 11 20.36 2.86 10.18
CA LEU A 11 20.12 2.51 8.79
C LEU A 11 19.45 1.13 8.82
N ALA A 12 18.13 1.13 9.05
CA ALA A 12 17.31 -0.03 8.74
C ALA A 12 17.34 -0.18 7.22
N LEU A 13 18.37 -0.85 6.72
CA LEU A 13 18.48 -1.26 5.33
C LEU A 13 17.37 -2.29 5.10
N SER A 14 16.21 -1.86 4.61
CA SER A 14 15.18 -2.76 4.10
C SER A 14 15.74 -3.44 2.84
N THR A 15 16.39 -4.59 3.01
CA THR A 15 17.13 -5.28 1.93
C THR A 15 16.23 -6.07 0.98
N GLU A 16 14.93 -6.16 1.25
CA GLU A 16 14.00 -6.82 0.34
C GLU A 16 13.41 -5.78 -0.61
N SER A 17 13.83 -5.84 -1.86
CA SER A 17 13.22 -5.11 -2.96
C SER A 17 12.78 -6.11 -4.03
N SER A 18 11.69 -5.81 -4.73
CA SER A 18 11.22 -6.60 -5.87
C SER A 18 11.01 -5.71 -7.07
N SER A 19 11.23 -6.24 -8.27
CA SER A 19 11.10 -5.48 -9.51
C SER A 19 10.02 -6.11 -10.40
N TYR A 20 9.13 -5.26 -10.91
CA TYR A 20 8.04 -5.69 -11.77
C TYR A 20 8.03 -4.86 -13.06
N LEU A 21 7.81 -5.52 -14.20
CA LEU A 21 7.53 -4.88 -15.48
C LEU A 21 6.06 -4.48 -15.52
N ILE A 22 5.79 -3.19 -15.62
CA ILE A 22 4.43 -2.60 -15.68
C ILE A 22 4.45 -1.56 -16.79
N ASN A 23 3.54 -1.65 -17.77
CA ASN A 23 3.47 -0.73 -18.91
C ASN A 23 4.85 -0.56 -19.60
N ASP A 24 5.52 -1.67 -19.91
CA ASP A 24 6.84 -1.72 -20.57
C ASP A 24 7.99 -1.05 -19.79
N LYS A 25 7.79 -0.76 -18.50
CA LYS A 25 8.81 -0.17 -17.63
C LYS A 25 9.01 -0.99 -16.36
N TYR A 26 10.27 -1.18 -15.97
CA TYR A 26 10.58 -1.78 -14.68
C TYR A 26 10.40 -0.78 -13.54
N HIS A 27 9.65 -1.20 -12.53
CA HIS A 27 9.45 -0.49 -11.28
C HIS A 27 10.04 -1.32 -10.13
N LYS A 28 10.88 -0.70 -9.32
CA LYS A 28 11.37 -1.30 -8.07
C LYS A 28 10.38 -0.98 -6.97
N PHE A 29 10.09 -1.96 -6.13
CA PHE A 29 9.22 -1.85 -4.98
C PHE A 29 10.01 -2.12 -3.71
N PHE A 30 9.66 -1.36 -2.68
CA PHE A 30 10.24 -1.44 -1.34
C PHE A 30 9.12 -1.56 -0.32
N TYR A 31 9.40 -2.27 0.77
CA TYR A 31 8.46 -2.41 1.86
C TYR A 31 8.62 -1.27 2.87
N HIS A 32 7.56 -0.50 3.05
CA HIS A 32 7.49 0.58 4.02
C HIS A 32 6.91 0.06 5.34
N GLU A 33 7.78 -0.17 6.33
CA GLU A 33 7.39 -0.76 7.63
C GLU A 33 6.37 0.08 8.42
N ASP A 34 6.47 1.41 8.33
CA ASP A 34 5.58 2.35 9.00
C ASP A 34 4.17 2.34 8.40
N LYS A 35 4.07 2.10 7.08
CA LYS A 35 2.81 2.00 6.34
C LYS A 35 2.33 0.57 6.17
N LYS A 36 3.14 -0.45 6.46
CA LYS A 36 2.86 -1.88 6.20
C LYS A 36 2.38 -2.11 4.76
N ALA A 37 3.14 -1.58 3.79
CA ALA A 37 2.78 -1.61 2.38
C ALA A 37 4.01 -1.70 1.48
N TRP A 38 3.90 -2.41 0.36
CA TRP A 38 4.89 -2.35 -0.72
C TRP A 38 4.52 -1.23 -1.69
N ALA A 39 5.42 -0.28 -1.89
CA ALA A 39 5.23 0.80 -2.85
C ALA A 39 6.44 0.94 -3.76
N ASN A 40 6.25 1.56 -4.93
CA ASN A 40 7.35 1.72 -5.86
C ASN A 40 8.37 2.77 -5.38
N ASN A 41 9.56 2.75 -5.98
CA ASN A 41 10.71 3.61 -5.68
C ASN A 41 10.45 5.12 -5.78
N ARG A 42 9.27 5.53 -6.29
CA ARG A 42 8.83 6.92 -6.22
C ARG A 42 8.60 7.35 -4.77
N CYS A 43 8.07 6.45 -3.95
CA CYS A 43 7.70 6.69 -2.56
C CYS A 43 8.88 6.76 -1.59
N ASP A 44 10.07 6.34 -2.02
CA ASP A 44 11.31 6.51 -1.27
C ASP A 44 12.00 7.87 -1.54
N ASN A 45 11.58 8.60 -2.58
CA ASN A 45 12.19 9.88 -2.91
C ASN A 45 11.47 11.01 -2.15
N PRO A 46 12.13 11.68 -1.19
CA PRO A 46 11.51 12.73 -0.38
C PRO A 46 11.11 13.97 -1.21
N ASN A 47 11.64 14.13 -2.42
CA ASN A 47 11.32 15.23 -3.32
C ASN A 47 10.11 14.95 -4.22
N LEU A 48 9.53 13.75 -4.15
CA LEU A 48 8.36 13.37 -4.94
C LEU A 48 7.18 13.08 -4.02
N LEU A 49 6.00 13.47 -4.48
CA LEU A 49 4.75 13.04 -3.86
C LEU A 49 4.57 11.53 -4.09
N CYS A 50 3.99 10.88 -3.07
CA CYS A 50 3.59 9.48 -3.10
C CYS A 50 2.12 9.37 -2.71
N GLU A 51 1.25 9.62 -3.69
CA GLU A 51 -0.19 9.48 -3.50
C GLU A 51 -0.58 8.06 -3.07
N ALA A 52 0.15 7.03 -3.52
CA ALA A 52 -0.18 5.64 -3.27
C ALA A 52 -0.23 5.31 -1.77
N LEU A 53 0.74 5.77 -0.98
CA LEU A 53 0.79 5.52 0.46
C LEU A 53 -0.23 6.40 1.20
N ASP A 54 -0.44 7.65 0.77
CA ASP A 54 -1.41 8.55 1.39
C ASP A 54 -2.85 8.08 1.17
N LYS A 55 -3.15 7.55 -0.02
CA LYS A 55 -4.48 7.06 -0.39
C LYS A 55 -4.87 5.77 0.35
N LEU A 56 -3.95 5.08 1.03
CA LEU A 56 -4.29 3.93 1.89
C LEU A 56 -5.27 4.30 3.01
N ALA A 57 -5.26 5.56 3.48
CA ALA A 57 -6.24 6.06 4.44
C ALA A 57 -7.68 6.09 3.88
N LEU A 58 -7.83 6.12 2.55
CA LEU A 58 -9.13 6.12 1.85
C LEU A 58 -9.57 4.72 1.43
N ALA A 59 -8.79 3.68 1.70
CA ALA A 59 -9.17 2.31 1.42
C ALA A 59 -10.28 1.88 2.40
N TYR A 60 -11.46 1.54 1.87
CA TYR A 60 -12.63 1.03 2.62
C TYR A 60 -13.38 0.01 1.76
N LYS A 61 -14.06 -0.95 2.42
CA LYS A 61 -14.91 -1.95 1.71
C LYS A 61 -16.40 -1.64 1.78
N ASN A 62 -16.82 -0.85 2.75
CA ASN A 62 -18.24 -0.57 2.95
C ASN A 62 -18.87 0.01 1.67
N GLY A 63 -19.96 -0.59 1.20
CA GLY A 63 -20.63 -0.20 -0.04
C GLY A 63 -20.11 -0.91 -1.29
N LEU A 64 -19.12 -1.82 -1.16
CA LEU A 64 -18.56 -2.60 -2.28
C LEU A 64 -19.02 -4.07 -2.27
N GLU A 65 -20.03 -4.42 -1.48
CA GLU A 65 -20.45 -5.81 -1.23
C GLU A 65 -20.85 -6.53 -2.53
N ASN A 66 -21.42 -5.81 -3.49
CA ASN A 66 -21.76 -6.36 -4.80
C ASN A 66 -20.56 -6.53 -5.74
N HIS A 67 -19.55 -5.66 -5.62
CA HIS A 67 -18.34 -5.69 -6.45
C HIS A 67 -17.31 -6.74 -5.98
N LEU A 68 -17.44 -7.22 -4.75
CA LEU A 68 -16.54 -8.22 -4.14
C LEU A 68 -17.02 -9.67 -4.34
N LYS A 69 -18.09 -9.90 -5.11
CA LYS A 69 -18.61 -11.25 -5.42
C LYS A 69 -17.80 -11.90 -6.56
N GLY A 70 -17.85 -13.23 -6.66
CA GLY A 70 -17.34 -13.97 -7.82
C GLY A 70 -15.82 -14.12 -7.91
N GLY A 71 -15.09 -14.07 -6.80
CA GLY A 71 -13.63 -14.29 -6.79
C GLY A 71 -12.79 -13.10 -7.25
N ALA A 72 -13.40 -11.91 -7.36
CA ALA A 72 -12.67 -10.68 -7.66
C ALA A 72 -11.54 -10.42 -6.64
N ASN A 73 -10.39 -9.93 -7.12
CA ASN A 73 -9.33 -9.47 -6.22
C ASN A 73 -9.86 -8.26 -5.44
N PRO A 74 -10.04 -8.38 -4.11
CA PRO A 74 -10.70 -7.33 -3.34
C PRO A 74 -9.86 -6.06 -3.27
N GLY A 75 -8.53 -6.16 -3.26
CA GLY A 75 -7.64 -4.99 -3.28
C GLY A 75 -7.74 -4.22 -4.60
N ALA A 76 -7.89 -4.92 -5.72
CA ALA A 76 -8.11 -4.30 -7.03
C ALA A 76 -9.46 -3.57 -7.10
N VAL A 77 -10.53 -4.17 -6.58
CA VAL A 77 -11.86 -3.53 -6.51
C VAL A 77 -11.79 -2.26 -5.66
N ILE A 78 -11.17 -2.32 -4.48
CA ILE A 78 -11.05 -1.16 -3.58
C ILE A 78 -10.20 -0.05 -4.20
N CYS A 79 -9.10 -0.41 -4.88
CA CYS A 79 -8.26 0.54 -5.62
C CYS A 79 -9.09 1.37 -6.60
N LYS A 80 -9.90 0.70 -7.42
CA LYS A 80 -10.73 1.36 -8.43
C LYS A 80 -11.87 2.16 -7.79
N GLU A 81 -12.62 1.54 -6.89
CA GLU A 81 -13.89 2.09 -6.42
C GLU A 81 -13.70 3.13 -5.31
N SER A 82 -12.88 2.84 -4.30
CA SER A 82 -12.70 3.72 -3.12
C SER A 82 -11.56 4.71 -3.30
N MET A 83 -10.42 4.27 -3.86
CA MET A 83 -9.21 5.10 -3.95
C MET A 83 -9.12 5.88 -5.27
N LYS A 84 -9.98 5.56 -6.25
CA LYS A 84 -9.98 6.13 -7.61
C LYS A 84 -8.64 5.95 -8.35
N GLY A 85 -7.93 4.88 -8.02
CA GLY A 85 -6.69 4.48 -8.70
C GLY A 85 -6.95 3.61 -9.92
N LEU A 86 -5.90 3.39 -10.70
CA LEU A 86 -5.88 2.46 -11.82
C LEU A 86 -5.30 1.11 -11.37
N VAL A 87 -6.00 0.03 -11.65
CA VAL A 87 -5.48 -1.32 -11.39
C VAL A 87 -4.56 -1.72 -12.54
N VAL A 88 -3.31 -2.06 -12.22
CA VAL A 88 -2.31 -2.51 -13.21
C VAL A 88 -1.72 -3.85 -12.80
N LEU A 89 -1.28 -4.62 -13.80
CA LEU A 89 -0.61 -5.89 -13.61
C LEU A 89 0.89 -5.70 -13.80
N GLY A 90 1.68 -6.24 -12.87
CA GLY A 90 3.13 -6.29 -13.00
C GLY A 90 3.62 -7.73 -13.06
N THR A 91 4.66 -7.96 -13.85
CA THR A 91 5.28 -9.28 -14.01
C THR A 91 6.73 -9.22 -13.56
N ASP A 92 7.15 -10.13 -12.68
CA ASP A 92 8.55 -10.22 -12.24
C ASP A 92 9.42 -11.02 -13.24
N SER A 93 10.72 -11.16 -12.95
CA SER A 93 11.65 -11.92 -13.79
C SER A 93 11.43 -13.44 -13.78
N LYS A 94 10.57 -13.94 -12.90
CA LYS A 94 10.18 -15.35 -12.78
C LYS A 94 8.80 -15.59 -13.38
N GLU A 95 8.26 -14.62 -14.13
CA GLU A 95 6.93 -14.64 -14.73
C GLU A 95 5.77 -14.68 -13.72
N ASN A 96 6.04 -14.39 -12.44
CA ASN A 96 4.97 -14.22 -11.47
C ASN A 96 4.26 -12.90 -11.73
N GLN A 97 2.94 -12.93 -11.61
CA GLN A 97 2.10 -11.76 -11.79
C GLN A 97 1.60 -11.24 -10.44
N GLN A 98 1.67 -9.92 -10.25
CA GLN A 98 1.11 -9.24 -9.10
C GLN A 98 0.29 -8.03 -9.55
N THR A 99 -0.82 -7.77 -8.86
CA THR A 99 -1.67 -6.62 -9.14
C THR A 99 -1.30 -5.44 -8.22
N PHE A 100 -1.20 -4.26 -8.81
CA PHE A 100 -0.88 -3.00 -8.14
C PHE A 100 -1.97 -1.95 -8.38
N CYS A 101 -2.02 -0.95 -7.51
CA CYS A 101 -2.84 0.24 -7.64
C CYS A 101 -1.95 1.42 -8.01
N GLN A 102 -2.16 2.01 -9.18
CA GLN A 102 -1.42 3.15 -9.72
C GLN A 102 -2.21 4.45 -9.57
N PHE A 103 -1.51 5.53 -9.23
CA PHE A 103 -2.08 6.87 -9.05
C PHE A 103 -1.57 7.86 -10.10
N GLN A 104 -2.15 9.07 -10.12
CA GLN A 104 -1.89 10.08 -11.15
C GLN A 104 -0.43 10.56 -11.13
N ASP A 105 0.17 10.63 -9.95
CA ASP A 105 1.59 10.95 -9.79
C ASP A 105 2.52 9.81 -10.29
N GLY A 106 1.98 8.64 -10.65
CA GLY A 106 2.75 7.47 -11.04
C GLY A 106 3.37 6.71 -9.87
N SER A 107 2.93 6.98 -8.64
CA SER A 107 3.18 6.10 -7.49
C SER A 107 2.34 4.83 -7.62
N LEU A 108 2.88 3.72 -7.12
CA LEU A 108 2.19 2.43 -7.09
C LEU A 108 2.26 1.83 -5.69
N VAL A 109 1.19 1.14 -5.30
CA VAL A 109 1.12 0.32 -4.08
C VAL A 109 0.53 -1.05 -4.40
N ASP A 110 0.98 -2.08 -3.70
CA ASP A 110 0.46 -3.43 -3.88
C ASP A 110 -1.00 -3.56 -3.44
N THR A 111 -1.78 -4.37 -4.17
CA THR A 111 -3.21 -4.56 -3.84
C THR A 111 -3.45 -5.33 -2.54
N ALA A 112 -2.48 -6.09 -2.03
CA ALA A 112 -2.63 -6.78 -0.76
C ALA A 112 -2.60 -5.79 0.42
N ALA A 113 -1.72 -4.78 0.38
CA ALA A 113 -1.72 -3.67 1.32
C ALA A 113 -3.02 -2.87 1.25
N VAL A 114 -3.54 -2.59 0.05
CA VAL A 114 -4.85 -1.93 -0.12
C VAL A 114 -5.96 -2.72 0.60
N HIS A 115 -6.01 -4.04 0.41
CA HIS A 115 -6.99 -4.89 1.08
C HIS A 115 -6.82 -4.92 2.60
N PHE A 116 -5.57 -4.97 3.07
CA PHE A 116 -5.23 -4.95 4.48
C PHE A 116 -5.68 -3.65 5.15
N HIS A 117 -5.34 -2.50 4.57
CA HIS A 117 -5.73 -1.18 5.09
C HIS A 117 -7.23 -0.98 5.07
N ALA A 118 -7.92 -1.45 4.03
CA ALA A 118 -9.39 -1.40 4.02
C ALA A 118 -10.01 -2.14 5.20
N LYS A 119 -9.53 -3.35 5.52
CA LYS A 119 -9.99 -4.09 6.70
C LYS A 119 -9.74 -3.32 8.01
N LEU A 120 -8.59 -2.66 8.13
CA LEU A 120 -8.27 -1.87 9.32
C LEU A 120 -9.17 -0.64 9.44
N ASN A 121 -9.38 0.07 8.34
CA ASN A 121 -10.16 1.29 8.29
C ASN A 121 -11.65 1.01 8.55
N ASP A 122 -12.21 -0.07 7.99
CA ASP A 122 -13.57 -0.51 8.28
C ASP A 122 -13.74 -0.84 9.78
N LYS A 123 -12.79 -1.57 10.38
CA LYS A 123 -12.79 -1.88 11.83
C LYS A 123 -12.72 -0.64 12.71
N LYS A 124 -11.88 0.35 12.34
CA LYS A 124 -11.79 1.63 13.06
C LYS A 124 -13.12 2.38 13.01
N LYS A 125 -13.76 2.45 11.84
CA LYS A 125 -15.07 3.10 11.66
C LYS A 125 -16.15 2.45 12.54
N LEU A 126 -16.18 1.13 12.63
CA LEU A 126 -17.12 0.41 13.50
C LEU A 126 -16.93 0.71 14.98
N LYS A 127 -15.69 0.90 15.45
CA LYS A 127 -15.39 1.28 16.84
C LYS A 127 -15.83 2.72 17.17
N ILE A 128 -15.76 3.63 16.20
CA ILE A 128 -16.25 5.01 16.38
C ILE A 128 -17.77 5.02 16.51
N ILE A 129 -18.47 4.24 15.67
CA ILE A 129 -19.94 4.16 15.68
C ILE A 129 -20.44 3.41 16.93
N ARG A 130 -19.68 2.45 17.46
CA ARG A 130 -19.97 1.74 18.70
C ARG A 130 -18.96 2.14 19.77
N PRO A 131 -19.05 3.36 20.36
CA PRO A 131 -18.23 3.68 21.50
C PRO A 131 -18.45 2.59 22.56
N LYS A 132 -17.35 2.08 23.13
CA LYS A 132 -17.41 1.11 24.23
C LYS A 132 -18.29 1.72 25.32
N VAL A 133 -19.50 1.17 25.48
CA VAL A 133 -20.28 1.39 26.70
C VAL A 133 -19.48 0.71 27.80
N PHE A 134 -18.69 1.51 28.52
CA PHE A 134 -18.05 1.07 29.75
C PHE A 134 -19.17 0.96 30.80
N ASN A 135 -19.51 -0.28 31.14
CA ASN A 135 -20.19 -0.60 32.41
C ASN A 135 -19.13 -0.84 33.48
#